data_AF-A0A9X1K339-F1
#
_entry.id   AF-A0A9X1K339-F1
#
_cell.length_a   1.000
_cell.length_b   1.000
_cell.length_c   1.000
_cell.angle_alpha   90.00
_cell.angle_beta   90.00
_cell.angle_gamma   90.00
#
_symmetry.space_group_name_H-M   'P 1'
#
loop_
_entity.id
_entity.type
_entity.pdbx_description
1 polymer ?
#
loop_
_entity_poly.entity_id
_entity_poly.type
_entity_poly.pdbx_seq_one_letter_code
_entity_poly.pdbx_strand_id
1 'polypeptide(L)'
;MKYMWLLVGLFSHVALAYCPDEDQQVTLQGTLIQQTFPGPPNYESIKDGDEAVTYDYLKLDQPFECDFAPENDVVPEVQLILAGKRYIDYADLAPLLGKEVILSGKTMYAQIGRHFTPVLLILDDVKAAGTLTTPEQKKSALLQFQQFQQALREKNVAALKTYFVFPLPGSLLDFIPYDESQDIETEPLTEAEFDKHALQIIEGLQRLNDLDVNPDTLTIKEHRINALSAQEQQRKYYPADEDGQFYYEENGQRHTVEGTCDTVADGEFEEGILRLSQGTEANAQLPGLSEYCDGASIYDFELIDGKLRLVRSFTAG
;
A
#
# COMPACT_ATOMS: atom_id res chain seq x y z
N MET A 1 -5.79 35.20 -29.05
CA MET A 1 -6.39 34.92 -27.73
C MET A 1 -7.49 33.87 -27.88
N LYS A 2 -7.20 32.63 -27.50
CA LYS A 2 -8.18 31.69 -26.94
C LYS A 2 -7.39 30.52 -26.35
N TYR A 3 -7.21 30.57 -25.04
CA TYR A 3 -6.67 29.47 -24.25
C TYR A 3 -7.71 28.35 -24.27
N MET A 4 -7.33 27.19 -24.81
CA MET A 4 -8.12 25.96 -24.68
C MET A 4 -7.48 25.17 -23.55
N TRP A 5 -8.09 25.24 -22.37
CA TRP A 5 -7.75 24.42 -21.22
C TRP A 5 -8.08 22.96 -21.54
N LEU A 6 -7.07 22.11 -21.59
CA LEU A 6 -7.25 20.66 -21.46
C LEU A 6 -7.41 20.35 -19.97
N LEU A 7 -8.65 20.06 -19.57
CA LEU A 7 -8.93 19.35 -18.32
C LEU A 7 -8.56 17.88 -18.54
N VAL A 8 -7.40 17.48 -18.04
CA VAL A 8 -7.07 16.07 -17.83
C VAL A 8 -7.90 15.64 -16.63
N GLY A 9 -8.96 14.88 -16.88
CA GLY A 9 -9.71 14.21 -15.83
C GLY A 9 -8.85 13.08 -15.27
N LEU A 10 -8.43 13.22 -14.02
CA LEU A 10 -7.93 12.10 -13.21
C LEU A 10 -9.09 11.10 -13.08
N PHE A 11 -9.05 10.02 -13.87
CA PHE A 11 -9.84 8.84 -13.56
C PHE A 11 -9.18 8.21 -12.34
N SER A 12 -9.76 8.42 -11.16
CA SER A 12 -9.50 7.56 -10.00
C SER A 12 -10.00 6.16 -10.38
N HIS A 13 -9.11 5.31 -10.87
CA HIS A 13 -9.38 3.89 -10.95
C HIS A 13 -9.55 3.40 -9.51
N VAL A 14 -10.78 3.02 -9.15
CA VAL A 14 -11.00 2.25 -7.93
C VAL A 14 -10.34 0.91 -8.19
N ALA A 15 -9.16 0.70 -7.62
CA ALA A 15 -8.51 -0.59 -7.62
C ALA A 15 -9.40 -1.54 -6.82
N LEU A 16 -10.00 -2.52 -7.50
CA LEU A 16 -10.75 -3.59 -6.86
C LEU A 16 -9.77 -4.69 -6.46
N ALA A 17 -9.97 -5.24 -5.27
CA ALA A 17 -9.22 -6.40 -4.81
C ALA A 17 -9.86 -7.69 -5.33
N TYR A 18 -9.06 -8.74 -5.52
CA TYR A 18 -9.59 -10.07 -5.85
C TYR A 18 -10.49 -10.59 -4.72
N CYS A 19 -11.58 -11.27 -5.09
CA CYS A 19 -12.47 -11.89 -4.12
C CYS A 19 -11.79 -13.08 -3.44
N PRO A 20 -11.59 -13.07 -2.11
CA PRO A 20 -10.93 -14.16 -1.42
C PRO A 20 -11.78 -15.44 -1.44
N ASP A 21 -11.12 -16.59 -1.53
CA ASP A 21 -11.75 -17.91 -1.46
C ASP A 21 -12.39 -18.16 -0.09
N GLU A 22 -13.31 -19.12 0.01
CA GLU A 22 -13.85 -19.57 1.30
C GLU A 22 -12.74 -20.19 2.18
N ASP A 23 -12.82 -19.97 3.50
CA ASP A 23 -11.84 -20.43 4.51
C ASP A 23 -10.42 -19.85 4.37
N GLN A 24 -10.22 -18.85 3.52
CA GLN A 24 -8.95 -18.16 3.36
C GLN A 24 -8.66 -17.25 4.57
N GLN A 25 -7.43 -17.33 5.09
CA GLN A 25 -6.97 -16.37 6.09
C GLN A 25 -6.63 -15.04 5.40
N VAL A 26 -7.28 -13.97 5.83
CA VAL A 26 -7.11 -12.64 5.25
C VAL A 26 -6.89 -11.57 6.32
N THR A 27 -6.29 -10.46 5.90
CA THR A 27 -6.25 -9.20 6.64
C THR A 27 -6.89 -8.13 5.77
N LEU A 28 -7.93 -7.49 6.29
CA LEU A 28 -8.75 -6.51 5.59
C LEU A 28 -8.69 -5.16 6.29
N GLN A 29 -8.69 -4.08 5.51
CA GLN A 29 -8.65 -2.71 6.01
C GLN A 29 -9.89 -1.93 5.57
N GLY A 30 -10.36 -1.07 6.47
CA GLY A 30 -11.33 -0.04 6.17
C GLY A 30 -12.08 0.44 7.42
N THR A 31 -13.23 1.07 7.21
CA THR A 31 -14.00 1.66 8.31
C THR A 31 -14.92 0.63 8.97
N LEU A 32 -14.83 0.48 10.30
CA LEU A 32 -15.77 -0.32 11.07
C LEU A 32 -17.13 0.38 11.17
N ILE A 33 -18.21 -0.26 10.71
CA ILE A 33 -19.56 0.29 10.71
C ILE A 33 -20.58 -0.69 11.30
N GLN A 34 -21.77 -0.17 11.62
CA GLN A 34 -22.91 -0.97 12.05
C GLN A 34 -24.09 -0.76 11.11
N GLN A 35 -24.83 -1.83 10.86
CA GLN A 35 -26.09 -1.78 10.13
C GLN A 35 -27.18 -2.53 10.90
N THR A 36 -28.39 -1.99 10.84
CA THR A 36 -29.55 -2.51 11.56
C THR A 36 -30.61 -2.99 10.58
N PHE A 37 -31.08 -4.22 10.78
CA PHE A 37 -32.06 -4.89 9.92
C PHE A 37 -33.29 -5.35 10.71
N PRO A 38 -34.45 -5.54 10.04
CA PRO A 38 -35.60 -6.19 10.65
C PRO A 38 -35.29 -7.65 11.03
N GLY A 39 -35.58 -7.98 12.28
CA GLY A 39 -35.45 -9.30 12.87
C GLY A 39 -36.80 -10.01 13.06
N PRO A 40 -36.88 -10.98 13.98
CA PRO A 40 -38.14 -11.64 14.29
C PRO A 40 -39.28 -10.67 14.68
N PRO A 41 -40.55 -11.05 14.47
CA PRO A 41 -40.99 -12.33 13.92
C PRO A 41 -41.06 -12.38 12.38
N ASN A 42 -41.27 -11.24 11.70
CA ASN A 42 -41.58 -11.25 10.26
C ASN A 42 -40.38 -10.88 9.38
N TYR A 43 -39.35 -10.22 9.93
CA TYR A 43 -38.16 -9.79 9.19
C TYR A 43 -38.45 -8.83 8.02
N GLU A 44 -39.52 -8.05 8.11
CA GLU A 44 -39.98 -7.13 7.07
C GLU A 44 -39.78 -5.67 7.46
N SER A 45 -40.13 -5.29 8.70
CA SER A 45 -40.16 -3.88 9.11
C SER A 45 -40.05 -3.69 10.61
N ILE A 46 -38.98 -3.01 11.03
CA ILE A 46 -38.79 -2.56 12.41
C ILE A 46 -39.91 -1.60 12.83
N LYS A 47 -40.40 -0.77 11.91
CA LYS A 47 -41.48 0.19 12.20
C LYS A 47 -42.82 -0.50 12.48
N ASP A 48 -43.04 -1.67 11.90
CA ASP A 48 -44.28 -2.44 12.02
C ASP A 48 -44.22 -3.53 13.11
N GLY A 49 -43.16 -3.51 13.93
CA GLY A 49 -43.06 -4.30 15.17
C GLY A 49 -42.02 -5.41 15.17
N ASP A 50 -41.22 -5.55 14.11
CA ASP A 50 -40.09 -6.49 14.12
C ASP A 50 -38.94 -5.99 15.01
N GLU A 51 -38.21 -6.93 15.62
CA GLU A 51 -37.03 -6.66 16.43
C GLU A 51 -35.94 -5.99 15.59
N ALA A 52 -35.27 -4.97 16.12
CA ALA A 52 -34.12 -4.35 15.44
C ALA A 52 -32.85 -5.16 15.75
N VAL A 53 -32.29 -5.82 14.73
CA VAL A 53 -31.06 -6.62 14.87
C VAL A 53 -29.91 -5.87 14.23
N THR A 54 -28.83 -5.65 14.98
CA THR A 54 -27.66 -4.90 14.51
C THR A 54 -26.46 -5.84 14.35
N TYR A 55 -25.74 -5.68 13.25
CA TYR A 55 -24.51 -6.41 12.95
C TYR A 55 -23.38 -5.41 12.66
N ASP A 56 -22.15 -5.82 12.97
CA ASP A 56 -20.95 -5.09 12.61
C ASP A 56 -20.47 -5.51 11.21
N TYR A 57 -19.97 -4.53 10.46
CA TYR A 57 -19.42 -4.70 9.13
C TYR A 57 -18.09 -3.96 9.04
N LEU A 58 -17.21 -4.44 8.18
CA LEU A 58 -16.10 -3.64 7.66
C LEU A 58 -16.50 -3.09 6.30
N LYS A 59 -16.51 -1.77 6.16
CA LYS A 59 -16.54 -1.13 4.85
C LYS A 59 -15.12 -1.08 4.31
N LEU A 60 -14.88 -1.80 3.22
CA LEU A 60 -13.54 -1.99 2.66
C LEU A 60 -13.04 -0.72 1.98
N ASP A 61 -11.76 -0.41 2.19
CA ASP A 61 -11.06 0.63 1.43
C ASP A 61 -10.92 0.24 -0.04
N GLN A 62 -10.68 -1.05 -0.29
CA GLN A 62 -10.66 -1.67 -1.61
C GLN A 62 -11.76 -2.73 -1.69
N PRO A 63 -12.88 -2.43 -2.37
CA PRO A 63 -13.95 -3.39 -2.58
C PRO A 63 -13.46 -4.63 -3.32
N PHE A 64 -14.04 -5.79 -3.04
CA PHE A 64 -13.74 -7.00 -3.80
C PHE A 64 -14.47 -7.01 -5.14
N GLU A 65 -13.83 -7.56 -6.17
CA GLU A 65 -14.47 -8.00 -7.41
C GLU A 65 -14.72 -9.50 -7.32
N CYS A 66 -15.99 -9.90 -7.12
CA CYS A 66 -16.38 -11.29 -6.97
C CYS A 66 -17.22 -11.78 -8.15
N ASP A 67 -16.94 -13.01 -8.61
CA ASP A 67 -17.74 -13.70 -9.63
C ASP A 67 -18.77 -14.61 -8.95
N PHE A 68 -19.77 -14.00 -8.31
CA PHE A 68 -20.93 -14.71 -7.79
C PHE A 68 -22.02 -14.70 -8.87
N ALA A 69 -22.12 -15.77 -9.66
CA ALA A 69 -23.07 -15.85 -10.77
C ALA A 69 -24.51 -15.42 -10.38
N PRO A 70 -25.22 -14.62 -11.22
CA PRO A 70 -24.89 -14.24 -12.60
C PRO A 70 -24.39 -12.78 -12.80
N GLU A 71 -24.06 -12.04 -11.74
CA GLU A 71 -23.52 -10.67 -11.84
C GLU A 71 -22.18 -10.60 -11.10
N ASN A 72 -21.17 -9.95 -11.71
CA ASN A 72 -19.95 -9.61 -10.99
C ASN A 72 -20.33 -8.63 -9.87
N ASP A 73 -20.43 -9.15 -8.65
CA ASP A 73 -20.79 -8.38 -7.49
C ASP A 73 -19.54 -7.69 -6.96
N VAL A 74 -19.52 -6.37 -7.08
CA VAL A 74 -18.60 -5.56 -6.28
C VAL A 74 -19.05 -5.68 -4.83
N VAL A 75 -18.19 -6.19 -3.96
CA VAL A 75 -18.46 -6.34 -2.53
C VAL A 75 -17.71 -5.23 -1.78
N PRO A 76 -18.37 -4.11 -1.45
CA PRO A 76 -17.74 -2.99 -0.73
C PRO A 76 -17.71 -3.19 0.79
N GLU A 77 -18.44 -4.16 1.31
CA GLU A 77 -18.64 -4.37 2.75
C GLU A 77 -18.64 -5.87 3.06
N VAL A 78 -18.03 -6.24 4.18
CA VAL A 78 -18.07 -7.61 4.70
C VAL A 78 -18.70 -7.64 6.08
N GLN A 79 -19.69 -8.50 6.28
CA GLN A 79 -20.30 -8.74 7.57
C GLN A 79 -19.33 -9.49 8.49
N LEU A 80 -19.22 -9.04 9.74
CA LEU A 80 -18.36 -9.67 10.73
C LEU A 80 -19.11 -10.77 11.49
N ILE A 81 -18.47 -11.92 11.65
CA ILE A 81 -18.97 -13.06 12.40
C ILE A 81 -18.08 -13.27 13.62
N LEU A 82 -18.63 -13.02 14.80
CA LEU A 82 -17.92 -13.14 16.07
C LEU A 82 -18.05 -14.57 16.60
N ALA A 83 -16.95 -15.32 16.63
CA ALA A 83 -16.89 -16.70 17.11
C ALA A 83 -16.90 -16.81 18.66
N GLY A 84 -17.80 -16.07 19.32
CA GLY A 84 -18.02 -16.11 20.78
C GLY A 84 -16.81 -15.78 21.66
N LYS A 85 -16.99 -15.91 22.98
CA LYS A 85 -16.16 -15.37 24.09
C LYS A 85 -14.65 -15.71 24.12
N ARG A 86 -14.12 -16.42 23.12
CA ARG A 86 -12.71 -16.82 23.07
C ARG A 86 -11.82 -15.85 22.28
N TYR A 87 -12.42 -14.95 21.51
CA TYR A 87 -11.74 -14.00 20.63
C TYR A 87 -12.22 -12.57 20.93
N ILE A 88 -12.93 -11.96 19.99
CA ILE A 88 -13.49 -10.60 20.05
C ILE A 88 -15.00 -10.67 20.26
N ASP A 89 -15.53 -9.80 21.13
CA ASP A 89 -16.96 -9.62 21.32
C ASP A 89 -17.38 -8.18 20.91
N TYR A 90 -18.68 -7.94 20.82
CA TYR A 90 -19.25 -6.65 20.42
C TYR A 90 -18.76 -5.47 21.28
N ALA A 91 -18.42 -5.72 22.55
CA ALA A 91 -17.90 -4.70 23.46
C ALA A 91 -16.50 -4.20 23.07
N ASP A 92 -15.69 -5.05 22.43
CA ASP A 92 -14.35 -4.71 21.98
C ASP A 92 -14.38 -3.87 20.70
N LEU A 93 -15.40 -4.11 19.85
CA LEU A 93 -15.63 -3.37 18.61
C LEU A 93 -16.30 -2.01 18.82
N ALA A 94 -17.17 -1.88 19.82
CA ALA A 94 -17.89 -0.64 20.12
C ALA A 94 -17.03 0.65 20.14
N PRO A 95 -15.85 0.71 20.78
CA PRO A 95 -15.01 1.91 20.78
C PRO A 95 -14.33 2.21 19.43
N LEU A 96 -14.40 1.29 18.46
CA LEU A 96 -13.80 1.42 17.13
C LEU A 96 -14.83 1.76 16.04
N LEU A 97 -16.12 1.80 16.37
CA LEU A 97 -17.17 2.18 15.42
C LEU A 97 -16.90 3.56 14.79
N GLY A 98 -16.99 3.62 13.47
CA GLY A 98 -16.71 4.80 12.65
C GLY A 98 -15.22 5.14 12.49
N LYS A 99 -14.31 4.28 12.96
CA LYS A 99 -12.86 4.44 12.80
C LYS A 99 -12.32 3.49 11.75
N GLU A 100 -11.18 3.88 11.19
CA GLU A 100 -10.33 2.99 10.40
C GLU A 100 -9.77 1.87 11.27
N VAL A 101 -9.90 0.64 10.78
CA VAL A 101 -9.44 -0.57 11.45
C VAL A 101 -8.79 -1.53 10.46
N ILE A 102 -7.92 -2.37 11.00
CA ILE A 102 -7.39 -3.53 10.30
C ILE A 102 -7.88 -4.77 11.02
N LEU A 103 -8.61 -5.61 10.29
CA LEU A 103 -9.21 -6.85 10.78
C LEU A 103 -8.46 -8.03 10.21
N SER A 104 -8.21 -9.05 11.02
CA SER A 104 -7.78 -10.35 10.49
C SER A 104 -8.79 -11.43 10.85
N GLY A 105 -8.92 -12.40 9.96
CA GLY A 105 -9.92 -13.45 10.12
C GLY A 105 -9.92 -14.43 8.97
N LYS A 106 -10.89 -15.34 9.02
CA LYS A 106 -11.18 -16.29 7.94
C LYS A 106 -12.40 -15.88 7.16
N THR A 107 -12.32 -15.94 5.85
CA THR A 107 -13.44 -15.70 4.96
C THR A 107 -14.44 -16.83 4.99
N MET A 108 -15.71 -16.50 4.77
CA MET A 108 -16.81 -17.45 4.67
C MET A 108 -17.84 -16.90 3.67
N TYR A 109 -18.47 -17.77 2.89
CA TYR A 109 -19.55 -17.35 2.00
C TYR A 109 -20.92 -17.29 2.69
N ALA A 110 -21.84 -16.51 2.13
CA ALA A 110 -23.20 -16.44 2.62
C ALA A 110 -23.91 -17.80 2.50
N GLN A 111 -24.38 -18.36 3.63
CA GLN A 111 -25.01 -19.69 3.67
C GLN A 111 -26.40 -19.69 4.30
N ILE A 112 -26.77 -18.65 5.07
CA ILE A 112 -28.05 -18.55 5.78
C ILE A 112 -28.66 -17.15 5.61
N GLY A 113 -29.98 -17.04 5.78
CA GLY A 113 -30.73 -15.78 5.57
C GLY A 113 -30.44 -14.62 6.54
N ARG A 114 -29.36 -14.70 7.33
CA ARG A 114 -28.83 -13.60 8.16
C ARG A 114 -27.39 -13.23 7.80
N HIS A 115 -26.90 -13.76 6.68
CA HIS A 115 -25.69 -13.31 6.02
C HIS A 115 -26.13 -12.31 4.96
N PHE A 116 -25.84 -11.03 5.19
CA PHE A 116 -26.30 -9.91 4.36
C PHE A 116 -25.26 -9.47 3.33
N THR A 117 -24.04 -10.01 3.39
CA THR A 117 -22.99 -9.83 2.38
C THR A 117 -22.60 -11.18 1.78
N PRO A 118 -22.25 -11.26 0.48
CA PRO A 118 -21.83 -12.51 -0.16
C PRO A 118 -20.59 -13.13 0.50
N VAL A 119 -19.65 -12.28 0.92
CA VAL A 119 -18.44 -12.63 1.70
C VAL A 119 -18.59 -12.11 3.12
N LEU A 120 -18.26 -12.95 4.09
CA LEU A 120 -18.22 -12.65 5.52
C LEU A 120 -16.81 -12.86 6.07
N LEU A 121 -16.52 -12.25 7.21
CA LEU A 121 -15.27 -12.46 7.94
C LEU A 121 -15.54 -13.03 9.33
N ILE A 122 -15.09 -14.25 9.57
CA ILE A 122 -14.99 -14.80 10.93
C ILE A 122 -13.80 -14.11 11.60
N LEU A 123 -14.10 -13.22 12.54
CA LEU A 123 -13.13 -12.28 13.08
C LEU A 123 -12.21 -12.95 14.11
N ASP A 124 -10.90 -12.86 13.87
CA ASP A 124 -9.85 -13.33 14.79
C ASP A 124 -9.27 -12.17 15.62
N ASP A 125 -8.94 -11.04 14.96
CA ASP A 125 -8.29 -9.88 15.58
C ASP A 125 -8.79 -8.54 14.98
N VAL A 126 -8.73 -7.46 15.76
CA VAL A 126 -9.06 -6.10 15.35
C VAL A 126 -8.04 -5.13 15.91
N LYS A 127 -7.51 -4.26 15.05
CA LYS A 127 -6.59 -3.20 15.44
C LYS A 127 -7.08 -1.85 14.95
N ALA A 128 -6.89 -0.81 15.76
CA ALA A 128 -7.15 0.54 15.31
C ALA A 128 -6.07 0.96 14.31
N ALA A 129 -6.49 1.32 13.09
CA ALA A 129 -5.62 2.00 12.15
C ALA A 129 -5.61 3.48 12.49
N GLY A 130 -4.42 4.01 12.76
CA GLY A 130 -4.18 5.39 13.11
C GLY A 130 -3.75 6.17 11.89
N THR A 131 -4.47 7.27 11.60
CA THR A 131 -4.05 8.21 10.56
C THR A 131 -2.95 9.14 11.09
N LEU A 132 -1.91 9.34 10.29
CA LEU A 132 -0.76 10.22 10.54
C LEU A 132 -1.11 11.69 10.30
N THR A 133 -2.10 12.20 11.02
CA THR A 133 -2.66 13.54 10.79
C THR A 133 -2.10 14.60 11.72
N THR A 134 -1.72 14.25 12.95
CA THR A 134 -1.12 15.22 13.90
C THR A 134 0.41 15.27 13.84
N PRO A 135 1.04 16.41 14.20
CA PRO A 135 2.49 16.51 14.30
C PRO A 135 3.13 15.46 15.22
N GLU A 136 2.48 15.11 16.33
CA GLU A 136 2.98 14.11 17.29
C GLU A 136 2.98 12.70 16.70
N GLN A 137 1.92 12.36 15.94
CA GLN A 137 1.83 11.08 15.24
C GLN A 137 2.89 10.99 14.13
N LYS A 138 3.01 12.04 13.31
CA LYS A 138 4.05 12.13 12.26
C LYS A 138 5.45 12.00 12.86
N LYS A 139 5.74 12.71 13.95
CA LYS A 139 7.01 12.61 14.67
C LYS A 139 7.27 11.18 15.17
N SER A 140 6.27 10.54 15.77
CA SER A 140 6.36 9.15 16.23
C SER A 140 6.67 8.20 15.07
N ALA A 141 5.99 8.36 13.93
CA ALA A 141 6.27 7.57 12.73
C ALA A 141 7.69 7.77 12.22
N LEU A 142 8.19 9.00 12.11
CA LEU A 142 9.56 9.22 11.64
C LEU A 142 10.61 8.63 12.59
N LEU A 143 10.39 8.67 13.90
CA LEU A 143 11.27 8.01 14.87
C LEU A 143 11.27 6.47 14.71
N GLN A 144 10.10 5.89 14.48
CA GLN A 144 9.97 4.45 14.21
C GLN A 144 10.52 4.07 12.84
N PHE A 145 10.40 4.95 11.84
CA PHE A 145 11.02 4.75 10.54
C PHE A 145 12.54 4.78 10.63
N GLN A 146 13.14 5.65 11.47
CA GLN A 146 14.58 5.59 11.74
C GLN A 146 15.01 4.25 12.39
N GLN A 147 14.14 3.64 13.21
CA GLN A 147 14.37 2.30 13.77
C GLN A 147 14.23 1.21 12.71
N PHE A 148 13.29 1.35 11.77
CA PHE A 148 13.19 0.50 10.58
C PHE A 148 14.47 0.58 9.73
N GLN A 149 14.96 1.80 9.43
CA GLN A 149 16.24 2.00 8.73
C GLN A 149 17.40 1.35 9.48
N GLN A 150 17.40 1.40 10.82
CA GLN A 150 18.40 0.68 11.61
C GLN A 150 18.30 -0.83 11.46
N ALA A 151 17.09 -1.41 11.46
CA ALA A 151 16.89 -2.83 11.22
C ALA A 151 17.40 -3.26 9.83
N LEU A 152 17.21 -2.42 8.80
CA LEU A 152 17.79 -2.64 7.46
C LEU A 152 19.32 -2.66 7.50
N ARG A 153 19.96 -1.64 8.11
CA ARG A 153 21.43 -1.56 8.22
C ARG A 153 22.04 -2.77 8.94
N GLU A 154 21.39 -3.21 9.99
CA GLU A 154 21.84 -4.35 10.80
C GLU A 154 21.45 -5.71 10.17
N LYS A 155 20.70 -5.69 9.05
CA LYS A 155 20.09 -6.88 8.44
C LYS A 155 19.30 -7.71 9.46
N ASN A 156 18.63 -7.04 10.40
CA ASN A 156 17.90 -7.66 11.50
C ASN A 156 16.51 -8.09 11.04
N VAL A 157 16.42 -9.31 10.50
CA VAL A 157 15.18 -9.90 9.96
C VAL A 157 14.04 -9.87 10.98
N ALA A 158 14.30 -10.27 12.23
CA ALA A 158 13.26 -10.34 13.25
C ALA A 158 12.69 -8.96 13.59
N ALA A 159 13.54 -7.94 13.71
CA ALA A 159 13.10 -6.57 13.94
C ALA A 159 12.34 -6.00 12.73
N LEU A 160 12.87 -6.21 11.53
CA LEU A 160 12.26 -5.75 10.28
C LEU A 160 10.86 -6.34 10.09
N LYS A 161 10.71 -7.65 10.30
CA LYS A 161 9.43 -8.36 10.20
C LYS A 161 8.33 -7.73 11.05
N THR A 162 8.67 -7.15 12.21
CA THR A 162 7.68 -6.51 13.09
C THR A 162 7.00 -5.30 12.46
N TYR A 163 7.58 -4.70 11.42
CA TYR A 163 6.97 -3.60 10.68
C TYR A 163 5.96 -4.08 9.65
N PHE A 164 5.89 -5.37 9.31
CA PHE A 164 4.98 -5.85 8.27
C PHE A 164 3.66 -6.32 8.89
N VAL A 165 2.56 -6.04 8.19
CA VAL A 165 1.25 -6.65 8.45
C VAL A 165 1.05 -7.76 7.44
N PHE A 166 0.86 -8.99 7.91
CA PHE A 166 0.66 -10.15 7.04
C PHE A 166 -0.80 -10.63 7.05
N PRO A 167 -1.29 -11.19 5.92
CA PRO A 167 -0.70 -11.05 4.58
C PRO A 167 -0.64 -9.58 4.16
N LEU A 168 0.46 -9.16 3.52
CA LEU A 168 0.64 -7.79 3.06
C LEU A 168 0.05 -7.66 1.65
N PRO A 169 -0.96 -6.80 1.43
CA PRO A 169 -1.40 -6.43 0.09
C PRO A 169 -0.23 -5.92 -0.76
N GLY A 170 0.06 -6.63 -1.85
CA GLY A 170 1.29 -6.48 -2.64
C GLY A 170 1.95 -7.83 -2.87
N SER A 171 3.06 -7.84 -3.60
CA SER A 171 3.78 -9.07 -3.99
C SER A 171 5.21 -9.08 -3.48
N LEU A 172 5.85 -10.25 -3.54
CA LEU A 172 7.30 -10.35 -3.32
C LEU A 172 8.10 -9.48 -4.32
N LEU A 173 7.60 -9.29 -5.54
CA LEU A 173 8.26 -8.51 -6.59
C LEU A 173 8.31 -7.01 -6.28
N ASP A 174 7.50 -6.53 -5.34
CA ASP A 174 7.62 -5.15 -4.85
C ASP A 174 8.89 -4.90 -4.03
N PHE A 175 9.57 -5.99 -3.65
CA PHE A 175 10.77 -5.95 -2.82
C PHE A 175 11.98 -6.52 -3.53
N ILE A 176 11.84 -7.29 -4.60
CA ILE A 176 12.96 -7.95 -5.25
C ILE A 176 12.93 -7.75 -6.76
N PRO A 177 14.10 -7.69 -7.43
CA PRO A 177 14.14 -7.62 -8.88
C PRO A 177 13.40 -8.80 -9.52
N TYR A 178 12.66 -8.52 -10.59
CA TYR A 178 12.02 -9.57 -11.38
C TYR A 178 13.08 -10.52 -11.95
N ASP A 179 12.82 -11.82 -11.81
CA ASP A 179 13.66 -12.91 -12.31
C ASP A 179 12.76 -13.91 -13.04
N GLU A 180 12.84 -13.93 -14.37
CA GLU A 180 12.07 -14.84 -15.25
C GLU A 180 12.26 -16.33 -14.93
N SER A 181 13.34 -16.68 -14.22
CA SER A 181 13.62 -18.06 -13.83
C SER A 181 12.90 -18.48 -12.54
N GLN A 182 12.29 -17.55 -11.83
CA GLN A 182 11.55 -17.79 -10.60
C GLN A 182 10.05 -17.64 -10.88
N ASP A 183 9.32 -18.72 -10.64
CA ASP A 183 7.85 -18.72 -10.63
C ASP A 183 7.38 -18.04 -9.33
N ILE A 184 7.17 -16.71 -9.38
CA ILE A 184 6.78 -15.88 -8.24
C ILE A 184 5.38 -15.34 -8.51
N GLU A 185 4.37 -16.19 -8.33
CA GLU A 185 2.95 -15.81 -8.30
C GLU A 185 2.42 -15.79 -6.85
N THR A 186 3.10 -15.10 -5.93
CA THR A 186 2.65 -15.02 -4.53
C THR A 186 2.17 -13.61 -4.17
N GLU A 187 0.94 -13.32 -4.58
CA GLU A 187 0.13 -12.23 -4.04
C GLU A 187 -1.01 -12.81 -3.19
N PRO A 188 -1.27 -12.29 -1.98
CA PRO A 188 -0.49 -11.29 -1.25
C PRO A 188 0.80 -11.85 -0.63
N LEU A 189 1.78 -10.98 -0.30
CA LEU A 189 3.01 -11.40 0.40
C LEU A 189 2.66 -11.98 1.79
N THR A 190 2.89 -13.27 1.96
CA THR A 190 2.62 -13.98 3.22
C THR A 190 3.81 -13.89 4.19
N GLU A 191 3.54 -14.17 5.47
CA GLU A 191 4.59 -14.25 6.50
C GLU A 191 5.66 -15.31 6.16
N ALA A 192 5.23 -16.45 5.60
CA ALA A 192 6.12 -17.54 5.23
C ALA A 192 7.02 -17.17 4.04
N GLU A 193 6.48 -16.46 3.04
CA GLU A 193 7.26 -15.96 1.91
C GLU A 193 8.24 -14.86 2.36
N PHE A 194 7.83 -13.97 3.27
CA PHE A 194 8.77 -13.03 3.90
C PHE A 194 9.93 -13.77 4.56
N ASP A 195 9.66 -14.78 5.40
CA ASP A 195 10.71 -15.51 6.12
C ASP A 195 11.67 -16.24 5.16
N LYS A 196 11.15 -16.76 4.04
CA LYS A 196 11.93 -17.43 3.00
C LYS A 196 12.83 -16.48 2.22
N HIS A 197 12.38 -15.24 1.99
CA HIS A 197 13.06 -14.26 1.14
C HIS A 197 13.63 -13.04 1.91
N ALA A 198 13.68 -13.10 3.24
CA ALA A 198 13.95 -11.94 4.10
C ALA A 198 15.22 -11.16 3.75
N LEU A 199 16.31 -11.84 3.37
CA LEU A 199 17.55 -11.15 2.98
C LEU A 199 17.44 -10.43 1.65
N GLN A 200 16.72 -11.00 0.68
CA GLN A 200 16.46 -10.35 -0.61
C GLN A 200 15.54 -9.15 -0.41
N ILE A 201 14.52 -9.27 0.46
CA ILE A 201 13.64 -8.16 0.84
C ILE A 201 14.44 -7.02 1.50
N ILE A 202 15.37 -7.34 2.42
CA ILE A 202 16.27 -6.34 3.04
C ILE A 202 17.11 -5.63 1.97
N GLU A 203 17.70 -6.38 1.04
CA GLU A 203 18.52 -5.82 -0.04
C GLU A 203 17.69 -4.93 -0.98
N GLY A 204 16.46 -5.34 -1.27
CA GLY A 204 15.49 -4.54 -2.00
C GLY A 204 15.18 -3.22 -1.34
N LEU A 205 14.88 -3.23 -0.04
CA LEU A 205 14.53 -2.03 0.73
C LEU A 205 15.73 -1.15 1.09
N GLN A 206 16.95 -1.53 0.69
CA GLN A 206 18.17 -0.89 1.15
C GLN A 206 18.23 0.60 0.78
N ARG A 207 17.56 1.06 -0.29
CA ARG A 207 17.55 2.49 -0.63
C ARG A 207 16.74 3.34 0.35
N LEU A 208 15.72 2.79 0.99
CA LEU A 208 14.98 3.50 2.04
C LEU A 208 15.86 3.82 3.26
N ASN A 209 16.95 3.08 3.46
CA ASN A 209 17.93 3.39 4.50
C ASN A 209 18.64 4.74 4.29
N ASP A 210 18.77 5.18 3.03
CA ASP A 210 19.61 6.33 2.67
C ASP A 210 18.83 7.65 2.67
N LEU A 211 17.52 7.60 2.95
CA LEU A 211 16.67 8.77 3.18
C LEU A 211 17.10 9.54 4.44
N ASP A 212 17.29 10.86 4.30
CA ASP A 212 17.56 11.77 5.43
C ASP A 212 16.24 12.15 6.10
N VAL A 213 16.00 11.57 7.28
CA VAL A 213 14.75 11.71 8.04
C VAL A 213 14.99 12.58 9.26
N ASN A 214 14.23 13.67 9.38
CA ASN A 214 14.26 14.56 10.54
C ASN A 214 12.89 14.62 11.24
N PRO A 215 12.73 13.92 12.38
CA PRO A 215 11.49 13.92 13.17
C PRO A 215 11.14 15.25 13.83
N ASP A 216 12.09 16.16 14.02
CA ASP A 216 11.83 17.46 14.65
C ASP A 216 11.27 18.47 13.65
N THR A 217 11.72 18.41 12.39
CA THR A 217 11.19 19.24 11.31
C THR A 217 10.08 18.57 10.51
N LEU A 218 9.78 17.30 10.80
CA LEU A 218 8.81 16.46 10.08
C LEU A 218 9.12 16.35 8.58
N THR A 219 10.40 16.29 8.23
CA THR A 219 10.86 16.23 6.83
C THR A 219 11.58 14.94 6.54
N ILE A 220 11.35 14.42 5.34
CA ILE A 220 12.15 13.39 4.68
C ILE A 220 12.75 14.08 3.46
N LYS A 221 14.06 13.92 3.23
CA LYS A 221 14.67 14.41 2.00
C LYS A 221 14.90 13.24 1.05
N GLU A 222 14.51 13.47 -0.20
CA GLU A 222 14.87 12.62 -1.33
C GLU A 222 16.36 12.23 -1.28
N HIS A 223 16.61 10.95 -1.49
CA HIS A 223 17.93 10.42 -1.77
C HIS A 223 18.06 10.15 -3.27
N ARG A 224 19.04 10.79 -3.91
CA ARG A 224 19.29 10.65 -5.35
C ARG A 224 20.71 10.20 -5.63
N ILE A 225 20.84 9.11 -6.39
CA ILE A 225 22.10 8.71 -6.99
C ILE A 225 22.05 9.09 -8.47
N ASN A 226 22.81 10.14 -8.81
CA ASN A 226 22.92 10.64 -10.17
C ASN A 226 23.59 9.60 -11.06
N ALA A 227 23.01 9.33 -12.23
CA ALA A 227 23.63 8.45 -13.22
C ALA A 227 24.88 9.09 -13.86
N LEU A 228 24.92 10.42 -13.95
CA LEU A 228 26.05 11.17 -14.48
C LEU A 228 27.10 11.46 -13.41
N SER A 229 28.37 11.29 -13.74
CA SER A 229 29.49 11.73 -12.92
C SER A 229 29.50 13.26 -12.75
N ALA A 230 30.19 13.75 -11.72
CA ALA A 230 30.30 15.19 -11.47
C ALA A 230 30.92 15.98 -12.65
N GLN A 231 31.76 15.34 -13.46
CA GLN A 231 32.32 15.95 -14.67
C GLN A 231 31.30 15.98 -15.81
N GLU A 232 30.52 14.91 -15.99
CA GLU A 232 29.41 14.87 -16.94
C GLU A 232 28.36 15.93 -16.63
N GLN A 233 28.03 16.11 -15.35
CA GLN A 233 27.04 17.10 -14.95
C GLN A 233 27.44 18.55 -15.21
N GLN A 234 28.72 18.82 -15.46
CA GLN A 234 29.20 20.16 -15.83
C GLN A 234 29.06 20.43 -17.33
N ARG A 235 28.80 19.39 -18.13
CA ARG A 235 28.61 19.53 -19.57
C ARG A 235 27.25 20.16 -19.86
N LYS A 236 27.17 20.82 -21.00
CA LYS A 236 25.92 21.30 -21.54
C LYS A 236 25.48 20.36 -22.65
N TYR A 237 24.36 19.70 -22.42
CA TYR A 237 23.75 18.77 -23.36
C TYR A 237 22.67 19.45 -24.19
N TYR A 238 22.46 18.92 -25.39
CA TYR A 238 21.44 19.35 -26.34
C TYR A 238 20.71 18.12 -26.89
N PRO A 239 19.41 18.19 -27.20
CA PRO A 239 18.70 17.09 -27.87
C PRO A 239 19.37 16.75 -29.22
N ALA A 240 19.53 15.46 -29.51
CA ALA A 240 20.04 14.96 -30.79
C ALA A 240 18.90 14.72 -31.79
N ASP A 241 19.22 14.04 -32.89
CA ASP A 241 18.32 13.82 -34.01
C ASP A 241 17.35 12.64 -33.76
N GLU A 242 17.72 11.70 -32.89
CA GLU A 242 16.91 10.55 -32.47
C GLU A 242 16.30 10.79 -31.08
N ASP A 243 15.08 10.30 -30.86
CA ASP A 243 14.40 10.40 -29.57
C ASP A 243 15.18 9.66 -28.48
N GLY A 244 15.33 10.30 -27.32
CA GLY A 244 16.15 9.77 -26.22
C GLY A 244 17.65 10.04 -26.35
N GLN A 245 18.13 10.53 -27.51
CA GLN A 245 19.53 10.90 -27.68
C GLN A 245 19.80 12.38 -27.42
N PHE A 246 20.99 12.64 -26.92
CA PHE A 246 21.52 13.96 -26.63
C PHE A 246 22.96 14.07 -27.13
N TYR A 247 23.50 15.29 -27.21
CA TYR A 247 24.90 15.49 -27.51
C TYR A 247 25.52 16.63 -26.72
N TYR A 248 26.84 16.60 -26.58
CA TYR A 248 27.65 17.72 -26.11
C TYR A 248 28.81 17.97 -27.09
N GLU A 249 29.36 19.18 -27.04
CA GLU A 249 30.53 19.55 -27.84
C GLU A 249 31.77 19.69 -26.95
N GLU A 250 32.85 19.03 -27.33
CA GLU A 250 34.14 19.13 -26.65
C GLU A 250 35.26 19.15 -27.71
N ASN A 251 36.16 20.12 -27.62
CA ASN A 251 37.27 20.30 -28.58
C ASN A 251 36.83 20.40 -30.06
N GLY A 252 35.62 20.92 -30.31
CA GLY A 252 35.06 21.03 -31.66
C GLY A 252 34.52 19.72 -32.24
N GLN A 253 34.39 18.67 -31.42
CA GLN A 253 33.77 17.40 -31.80
C GLN A 253 32.43 17.24 -31.07
N ARG A 254 31.43 16.73 -31.81
CA ARG A 254 30.11 16.35 -31.28
C ARG A 254 30.19 14.93 -30.74
N HIS A 255 29.78 14.75 -29.49
CA HIS A 255 29.67 13.45 -28.84
C HIS A 255 28.20 13.17 -28.50
N THR A 256 27.62 12.14 -29.11
CA THR A 256 26.23 11.70 -28.83
C THR A 256 26.21 10.75 -27.65
N VAL A 257 25.18 10.84 -26.81
CA VAL A 257 24.91 10.01 -25.64
C VAL A 257 23.41 9.71 -25.56
N GLU A 258 23.06 8.60 -24.91
CA GLU A 258 21.67 8.25 -24.61
C GLU A 258 21.22 8.93 -23.31
N GLY A 259 19.92 9.19 -23.21
CA GLY A 259 19.26 9.60 -21.97
C GLY A 259 19.47 8.58 -20.86
N THR A 260 19.40 9.02 -19.62
CA THR A 260 19.68 8.17 -18.47
C THR A 260 18.72 8.43 -17.31
N CYS A 261 18.55 7.43 -16.46
CA CYS A 261 17.69 7.54 -15.29
C CYS A 261 18.56 7.70 -14.05
N ASP A 262 18.23 8.67 -13.21
CA ASP A 262 18.73 8.68 -11.85
C ASP A 262 18.04 7.60 -11.04
N THR A 263 18.76 7.13 -10.04
CA THR A 263 18.19 6.36 -8.96
C THR A 263 17.62 7.33 -7.93
N VAL A 264 16.38 7.11 -7.50
CA VAL A 264 15.73 7.92 -6.47
C VAL A 264 15.11 7.06 -5.38
N ALA A 265 15.06 7.62 -4.18
CA ALA A 265 14.15 7.22 -3.13
C ALA A 265 13.60 8.49 -2.47
N ASP A 266 12.32 8.47 -2.13
CA ASP A 266 11.66 9.61 -1.49
C ASP A 266 10.64 9.16 -0.44
N GLY A 267 10.11 10.10 0.32
CA GLY A 267 9.05 9.83 1.27
C GLY A 267 8.26 11.06 1.68
N GLU A 268 6.96 10.89 1.85
CA GLU A 268 6.07 11.97 2.26
C GLU A 268 4.90 11.49 3.12
N PHE A 269 4.23 12.46 3.76
CA PHE A 269 2.96 12.20 4.43
C PHE A 269 1.82 12.63 3.53
N GLU A 270 1.08 11.66 3.00
CA GLU A 270 -0.09 11.86 2.15
C GLU A 270 -1.29 11.16 2.79
N GLU A 271 -2.47 11.78 2.79
CA GLU A 271 -3.74 11.15 3.22
C GLU A 271 -3.74 10.43 4.58
N GLY A 272 -2.83 10.78 5.50
CA GLY A 272 -2.74 10.13 6.81
C GLY A 272 -1.89 8.85 6.82
N ILE A 273 -1.12 8.60 5.77
CA ILE A 273 -0.09 7.55 5.72
C ILE A 273 1.31 8.17 5.61
N LEU A 274 2.35 7.37 5.86
CA LEU A 274 3.72 7.66 5.46
C LEU A 274 3.99 6.83 4.20
N ARG A 275 4.02 7.48 3.06
CA ARG A 275 4.31 6.87 1.77
C ARG A 275 5.79 7.01 1.46
N LEU A 276 6.44 5.90 1.15
CA LEU A 276 7.84 5.86 0.73
C LEU A 276 7.93 5.27 -0.67
N SER A 277 8.87 5.76 -1.47
CA SER A 277 9.13 5.23 -2.80
C SER A 277 10.62 4.99 -3.02
N GLN A 278 10.94 4.03 -3.87
CA GLN A 278 12.28 3.86 -4.42
C GLN A 278 12.19 3.36 -5.86
N GLY A 279 13.03 3.88 -6.73
CA GLY A 279 12.90 3.59 -8.16
C GLY A 279 13.93 4.33 -8.99
N THR A 280 13.54 4.59 -10.23
CA THR A 280 14.25 5.44 -11.17
C THR A 280 13.42 6.67 -11.50
N GLU A 281 14.10 7.73 -11.93
CA GLU A 281 13.48 8.93 -12.51
C GLU A 281 14.36 9.43 -13.65
N ALA A 282 13.77 10.15 -14.61
CA ALA A 282 14.55 10.77 -15.68
C ALA A 282 15.57 11.77 -15.10
N ASN A 283 16.84 11.65 -15.51
CA ASN A 283 17.85 12.62 -15.11
C ASN A 283 17.54 14.00 -15.70
N ALA A 284 17.61 15.06 -14.89
CA ALA A 284 17.20 16.40 -15.31
C ALA A 284 18.08 17.03 -16.42
N GLN A 285 19.31 16.54 -16.61
CA GLN A 285 20.25 17.04 -17.63
C GLN A 285 20.21 16.19 -18.90
N LEU A 286 20.10 14.87 -18.73
CA LEU A 286 19.95 13.88 -19.79
C LEU A 286 18.72 13.01 -19.52
N PRO A 287 17.50 13.50 -19.77
CA PRO A 287 16.29 12.74 -19.51
C PRO A 287 16.34 11.38 -20.22
N GLY A 288 16.26 10.29 -19.46
CA GLY A 288 16.08 8.97 -20.06
C GLY A 288 14.71 8.84 -20.73
N LEU A 289 14.56 7.78 -21.52
CA LEU A 289 13.28 7.44 -22.11
C LEU A 289 12.30 7.15 -20.97
N SER A 290 11.13 7.81 -20.99
CA SER A 290 10.11 7.72 -19.93
C SER A 290 9.76 6.27 -19.58
N GLU A 291 9.64 5.39 -20.59
CA GLU A 291 9.40 3.95 -20.40
C GLU A 291 10.49 3.19 -19.62
N TYR A 292 11.70 3.73 -19.52
CA TYR A 292 12.80 3.14 -18.74
C TYR A 292 13.03 3.82 -17.39
N CYS A 293 12.50 5.03 -17.21
CA CYS A 293 12.77 5.85 -16.04
C CYS A 293 11.56 6.09 -15.14
N ASP A 294 10.35 5.73 -15.54
CA ASP A 294 9.13 5.99 -14.74
C ASP A 294 8.73 4.77 -13.89
N GLY A 295 9.71 4.10 -13.28
CA GLY A 295 9.50 2.89 -12.47
C GLY A 295 9.83 3.10 -10.99
N ALA A 296 8.89 2.82 -10.10
CA ALA A 296 9.11 2.88 -8.65
C ALA A 296 8.27 1.85 -7.88
N SER A 297 8.88 1.29 -6.83
CA SER A 297 8.16 0.56 -5.79
C SER A 297 7.73 1.53 -4.69
N ILE A 298 6.49 1.38 -4.25
CA ILE A 298 5.82 2.24 -3.27
C ILE A 298 5.46 1.39 -2.04
N TYR A 299 5.67 1.98 -0.86
CA TYR A 299 5.45 1.34 0.44
C TYR A 299 4.65 2.29 1.33
N ASP A 300 3.44 1.87 1.70
CA ASP A 300 2.53 2.67 2.52
C ASP A 300 2.58 2.20 3.98
N PHE A 301 2.93 3.12 4.87
CA PHE A 301 3.01 2.87 6.30
C PHE A 301 1.92 3.61 7.09
N GLU A 302 1.38 2.93 8.10
CA GLU A 302 0.38 3.45 9.03
C GLU A 302 0.79 3.22 10.49
N LEU A 303 0.13 3.93 11.41
CA LEU A 303 0.25 3.63 12.84
C LEU A 303 -0.84 2.65 13.26
N ILE A 304 -0.48 1.39 13.51
CA ILE A 304 -1.39 0.39 14.08
C ILE A 304 -1.04 0.21 15.54
N ASP A 305 -1.99 0.49 16.43
CA ASP A 305 -1.78 0.50 17.88
C ASP A 305 -0.55 1.33 18.31
N GLY A 306 -0.36 2.47 17.64
CA GLY A 306 0.76 3.39 17.88
C GLY A 306 2.11 2.92 17.33
N LYS A 307 2.15 1.79 16.61
CA LYS A 307 3.36 1.26 15.99
C LYS A 307 3.32 1.47 14.48
N LEU A 308 4.43 1.90 13.89
CA LEU A 308 4.56 2.04 12.44
C LEU A 308 4.53 0.66 11.79
N ARG A 309 3.70 0.51 10.77
CA ARG A 309 3.46 -0.74 10.06
C ARG A 309 3.32 -0.50 8.57
N LEU A 310 4.06 -1.26 7.77
CA LEU A 310 3.87 -1.40 6.34
C LEU A 310 2.58 -2.19 6.12
N VAL A 311 1.61 -1.53 5.49
CA VAL A 311 0.25 -2.05 5.26
C VAL A 311 -0.01 -2.35 3.80
N ARG A 312 0.79 -1.81 2.88
CA ARG A 312 0.68 -2.08 1.45
C ARG A 312 2.00 -1.84 0.73
N SER A 313 2.27 -2.65 -0.29
CA SER A 313 3.29 -2.39 -1.30
C SER A 313 2.70 -2.52 -2.71
N PHE A 314 3.30 -1.84 -3.67
CA PHE A 314 3.08 -2.08 -5.10
C PHE A 314 4.21 -1.45 -5.92
N THR A 315 4.45 -1.96 -7.12
CA THR A 315 5.38 -1.38 -8.09
C THR A 315 4.63 -0.83 -9.28
N ALA A 316 4.95 0.40 -9.67
CA ALA A 316 4.41 1.07 -10.85
C ALA A 316 5.56 1.38 -11.82
N GLY A 317 5.35 1.15 -13.12
CA GLY A 317 6.38 1.36 -14.16
C GLY A 317 6.22 0.39 -15.30
#